data_AF-A0A955Y646-F1
#
_entry.id   AF-A0A955Y646-F1
#
_cell.length_a   1.000
_cell.length_b   1.000
_cell.length_c   1.000
_cell.angle_alpha   90.00
_cell.angle_beta   90.00
_cell.angle_gamma   90.00
#
_symmetry.space_group_name_H-M   'P 1'
#
loop_
_entity.id
_entity.type
_entity.pdbx_description
1 polymer ?
#
loop_
_entity_poly.entity_id
_entity_poly.type
_entity_poly.pdbx_seq_one_letter_code
_entity_poly.pdbx_strand_id
1 'polypeptide(L)'
;MNDETLTDLLADLPEDATPPALPDRIYAVRTERPRTWWPAAAALLAAALALVWLAGGPGERPVVVTDGVVVLDGAMDVLVPGSRIVLDGRARIAVEPERGVVRGVPVETLEDPMLTREILAGIAGVAVTIAVYEGSALVHAGPGGAEPVELRAGQRQTFGTPSAAPILEGGVAPMGAADPEVARLREELAATKKALDEERFAAALVRGQLTAGQGEPVPWPTSGVPAAFARDAFEASVKAQIAELPDVEVSGVDCSEYPCLATIRYTGASDTMEWTEGLMKRLEPWFDGQFTDAAVSASGSGFKNDGRDEKFLTFGVVGGQDEAIDQRMRWRMNQVTEQLGEDIRAGVFDPQ
;
A
#
# COMPACT_ATOMS: atom_id res chain seq x y z
N MET A 1 -3.28 -27.62 11.80
CA MET A 1 -2.32 -27.53 12.92
C MET A 1 -3.15 -27.58 14.18
N ASN A 2 -2.98 -28.61 15.01
CA ASN A 2 -3.79 -28.78 16.22
C ASN A 2 -3.11 -28.04 17.39
N ASP A 3 -3.90 -27.40 18.27
CA ASP A 3 -3.43 -26.58 19.41
C ASP A 3 -2.42 -27.29 20.34
N GLU A 4 -2.42 -28.62 20.37
CA GLU A 4 -1.43 -29.40 21.15
C GLU A 4 0.01 -29.18 20.66
N THR A 5 0.22 -28.96 19.35
CA THR A 5 1.58 -28.81 18.79
C THR A 5 2.23 -27.47 19.13
N LEU A 6 1.45 -26.41 19.36
CA LEU A 6 1.98 -25.09 19.72
C LEU A 6 2.38 -25.04 21.21
N THR A 7 1.62 -25.74 22.06
CA THR A 7 1.86 -25.80 23.50
C THR A 7 3.13 -26.60 23.82
N ASP A 8 3.36 -27.70 23.11
CA ASP A 8 4.59 -28.48 23.24
C ASP A 8 5.83 -27.73 22.73
N LEU A 9 5.71 -26.91 21.67
CA LEU A 9 6.81 -26.08 21.17
C LEU A 9 7.18 -24.92 22.11
N LEU A 10 6.22 -24.43 22.90
CA LEU A 10 6.44 -23.34 23.86
C LEU A 10 6.99 -23.84 25.21
N ALA A 11 6.74 -25.11 25.55
CA ALA A 11 7.22 -25.71 26.80
C ALA A 11 8.74 -25.95 26.82
N ASP A 12 9.39 -26.02 25.66
CA ASP A 12 10.83 -26.26 25.51
C ASP A 12 11.69 -24.97 25.46
N LEU A 13 11.08 -23.79 25.58
CA LEU A 13 11.83 -22.53 25.67
C LEU A 13 12.39 -22.36 27.09
N PRO A 14 13.71 -22.18 27.25
CA PRO A 14 14.31 -22.00 28.58
C PRO A 14 13.78 -20.71 29.23
N GLU A 15 13.17 -20.84 30.42
CA GLU A 15 12.60 -19.71 31.20
C GLU A 15 13.63 -18.63 31.55
N ASP A 16 14.93 -18.92 31.41
CA ASP A 16 16.06 -18.05 31.75
C ASP A 16 16.77 -17.44 30.53
N ALA A 17 16.16 -17.46 29.34
CA ALA A 17 16.73 -16.82 28.15
C ALA A 17 16.79 -15.28 28.33
N THR A 18 17.92 -14.80 28.86
CA THR A 18 18.20 -13.37 28.93
C THR A 18 18.46 -12.85 27.51
N PRO A 19 17.75 -11.81 27.05
CA PRO A 19 18.02 -11.23 25.74
C PRO A 19 19.48 -10.75 25.68
N PRO A 20 20.17 -10.88 24.54
CA PRO A 20 21.54 -10.42 24.41
C PRO A 20 21.61 -8.93 24.76
N ALA A 21 22.56 -8.58 25.63
CA ALA A 21 22.79 -7.18 25.99
C ALA A 21 23.11 -6.37 24.74
N LEU A 22 22.36 -5.29 24.52
CA LEU A 22 22.67 -4.30 23.49
C LEU A 22 24.07 -3.74 23.75
N PRO A 23 24.91 -3.52 22.72
CA PRO A 23 26.23 -2.97 22.91
C PRO A 23 26.15 -1.56 23.49
N ASP A 24 26.78 -1.36 24.65
CA ASP A 24 26.78 -0.13 25.46
C ASP A 24 27.49 1.09 24.81
N ARG A 25 27.94 0.98 23.56
CA ARG A 25 28.71 2.05 22.89
C ARG A 25 28.44 2.10 21.39
N ILE A 26 27.60 3.04 21.00
CA ILE A 26 27.56 3.58 19.64
C ILE A 26 28.79 4.49 19.49
N TYR A 27 29.75 4.09 18.66
CA TYR A 27 30.82 4.99 18.24
C TYR A 27 30.24 6.01 17.25
N ALA A 28 30.04 7.24 17.71
CA ALA A 28 29.79 8.36 16.80
C ALA A 28 31.05 8.59 15.96
N VAL A 29 30.98 8.25 14.67
CA VAL A 29 32.01 8.62 13.70
C VAL A 29 31.94 10.14 13.54
N ARG A 30 32.98 10.82 14.01
CA ARG A 30 33.16 12.27 13.86
C ARG A 30 33.48 12.56 12.39
N THR A 31 32.47 12.91 11.60
CA THR A 31 32.69 13.44 10.25
C THR A 31 33.39 14.79 10.36
N GLU A 32 34.59 14.90 9.77
CA GLU A 32 35.33 16.15 9.69
C GLU A 32 34.51 17.20 8.93
N ARG A 33 34.44 18.40 9.49
CA ARG A 33 33.71 19.54 8.92
C ARG A 33 34.39 19.99 7.61
N PRO A 34 33.72 19.94 6.44
CA PRO A 34 34.20 20.63 5.27
C PRO A 34 34.11 22.16 5.48
N ARG A 35 35.13 22.83 4.94
CA ARG A 35 35.44 24.25 5.06
C ARG A 35 34.26 25.13 4.61
N THR A 36 33.98 26.13 5.43
CA THR A 36 32.87 27.08 5.42
C THR A 36 32.74 27.95 4.16
N TRP A 37 31.57 27.91 3.51
CA TRP A 37 31.04 28.93 2.58
C TRP A 37 29.59 29.33 2.93
N TRP A 38 29.21 29.21 4.21
CA TRP A 38 27.81 29.28 4.68
C TRP A 38 27.18 30.64 4.99
N PRO A 39 27.84 31.82 5.00
CA PRO A 39 27.10 33.04 5.30
C PRO A 39 26.21 33.52 4.13
N ALA A 40 26.48 33.10 2.89
CA ALA A 40 25.67 33.52 1.73
C ALA A 40 24.41 32.67 1.52
N ALA A 41 24.44 31.38 1.86
CA ALA A 41 23.31 30.47 1.62
C ALA A 41 22.17 30.67 2.64
N ALA A 42 22.50 31.02 3.89
CA ALA A 42 21.50 31.25 4.94
C ALA A 42 20.64 32.51 4.68
N ALA A 43 21.22 33.56 4.09
CA ALA A 43 20.49 34.78 3.75
C ALA A 43 19.50 34.58 2.60
N LEU A 44 19.86 33.76 1.60
CA LEU A 44 18.97 33.42 0.49
C LEU A 44 17.82 32.49 0.93
N LEU A 45 18.07 31.57 1.85
CA LEU A 45 17.01 30.68 2.37
C LEU A 45 15.97 31.45 3.20
N ALA A 46 16.39 32.41 4.01
CA ALA A 46 15.48 33.23 4.82
C ALA A 46 14.61 34.17 3.95
N ALA A 47 15.18 34.73 2.87
CA ALA A 47 14.42 35.55 1.92
C ALA A 47 13.42 34.71 1.10
N ALA A 48 13.80 33.48 0.71
CA ALA A 48 12.91 32.54 0.03
C ALA A 48 11.74 32.10 0.94
N LEU A 49 12.01 31.81 2.22
CA LEU A 49 10.97 31.47 3.20
C LEU A 49 10.00 32.64 3.47
N ALA A 50 10.49 33.88 3.51
CA ALA A 50 9.64 35.06 3.66
C ALA A 50 8.75 35.31 2.43
N LEU A 51 9.25 35.03 1.21
CA LEU A 51 8.48 35.12 -0.03
C LEU A 51 7.42 34.02 -0.14
N VAL A 52 7.69 32.81 0.35
CA VAL A 52 6.71 31.72 0.43
C VAL A 52 5.57 32.06 1.42
N TRP A 53 5.86 32.78 2.49
CA TRP A 53 4.85 33.19 3.47
C TRP A 53 3.95 34.34 2.98
N LEU A 54 4.48 35.24 2.14
CA LEU A 54 3.74 36.37 1.55
C LEU A 54 2.95 35.99 0.28
N ALA A 55 3.28 34.89 -0.39
CA ALA A 55 2.66 34.45 -1.64
C ALA A 55 1.35 33.64 -1.47
N GLY A 56 0.81 33.54 -0.25
CA GLY A 56 -0.37 32.75 0.07
C GLY A 56 0.03 31.36 0.53
N GLY A 57 -0.24 31.07 1.81
CA GLY A 57 0.04 29.77 2.41
C GLY A 57 -0.57 28.62 1.58
N PRO A 58 0.03 27.42 1.63
CA PRO A 58 -0.50 26.26 0.95
C PRO A 58 -1.96 26.09 1.36
N GLY A 59 -2.88 26.35 0.44
CA GLY A 59 -4.31 26.12 0.68
C GLY A 59 -4.46 24.68 1.13
N GLU A 60 -5.01 24.49 2.33
CA GLU A 60 -5.31 23.17 2.85
C GLU A 60 -6.09 22.42 1.79
N ARG A 61 -5.55 21.27 1.36
CA ARG A 61 -6.21 20.47 0.34
C ARG A 61 -7.56 20.05 0.90
N PRO A 62 -8.67 20.24 0.15
CA PRO A 62 -9.98 19.88 0.65
C PRO A 62 -10.05 18.39 0.95
N VAL A 63 -10.71 18.03 2.06
CA VAL A 63 -10.96 16.63 2.42
C VAL A 63 -12.05 16.11 1.49
N VAL A 64 -11.80 15.00 0.77
CA VAL A 64 -12.76 14.40 -0.15
C VAL A 64 -13.43 13.21 0.52
N VAL A 65 -14.77 13.19 0.53
CA VAL A 65 -15.57 12.10 1.11
C VAL A 65 -16.51 11.59 0.02
N THR A 66 -16.19 10.42 -0.56
CA THR A 66 -16.94 9.84 -1.69
C THR A 66 -18.06 8.90 -1.26
N ASP A 67 -17.90 8.20 -0.14
CA ASP A 67 -18.88 7.28 0.43
C ASP A 67 -18.70 7.12 1.96
N GLY A 68 -19.69 6.49 2.60
CA GLY A 68 -19.59 6.09 4.00
C GLY A 68 -19.89 7.21 5.01
N VAL A 69 -19.36 7.06 6.22
CA VAL A 69 -19.62 7.97 7.34
C VAL A 69 -18.29 8.41 7.93
N VAL A 70 -18.06 9.72 7.96
CA VAL A 70 -16.87 10.32 8.55
C VAL A 70 -17.24 11.34 9.61
N VAL A 71 -16.40 11.48 10.63
CA VAL A 71 -16.48 12.54 11.63
C VAL A 71 -15.26 13.42 11.44
N LEU A 72 -15.49 14.70 11.18
CA LEU A 72 -14.47 15.69 10.93
C LEU A 72 -14.45 16.69 12.08
N ASP A 73 -13.26 17.19 12.41
CA ASP A 73 -13.02 18.09 13.53
C ASP A 73 -12.03 19.19 13.11
N GLY A 74 -12.43 20.45 13.28
CA GLY A 74 -11.65 21.63 12.92
C GLY A 74 -12.22 22.42 11.73
N ALA A 75 -11.52 23.50 11.38
CA ALA A 75 -11.86 24.33 10.23
C ALA A 75 -11.28 23.69 8.94
N MET A 76 -12.13 23.33 7.99
CA MET A 76 -11.69 22.69 6.74
C MET A 76 -12.72 22.81 5.61
N ASP A 77 -12.22 22.74 4.38
CA ASP A 77 -13.04 22.53 3.19
C ASP A 77 -13.26 21.03 2.96
N VAL A 78 -14.51 20.61 2.79
CA VAL A 78 -14.89 19.23 2.50
C VAL A 78 -15.61 19.16 1.16
N LEU A 79 -15.17 18.25 0.30
CA LEU A 79 -15.82 17.94 -0.97
C LEU A 79 -16.56 16.61 -0.84
N VAL A 80 -17.85 16.66 -1.10
CA VAL A 80 -18.75 15.50 -1.18
C VAL A 80 -19.37 15.46 -2.58
N PRO A 81 -19.89 14.31 -3.03
CA PRO A 81 -20.65 14.24 -4.27
C PRO A 81 -21.72 15.33 -4.36
N GLY A 82 -21.58 16.22 -5.34
CA GLY A 82 -22.54 17.30 -5.61
C GLY A 82 -22.57 18.45 -4.60
N SER A 83 -21.67 18.55 -3.62
CA SER A 83 -21.62 19.71 -2.70
C SER A 83 -20.22 20.02 -2.18
N ARG A 84 -19.98 21.29 -1.85
CA ARG A 84 -18.81 21.73 -1.07
C ARG A 84 -19.28 22.21 0.30
N ILE A 85 -18.60 21.78 1.35
CA ILE A 85 -18.93 22.12 2.73
C ILE A 85 -17.74 22.86 3.32
N VAL A 86 -17.95 24.09 3.79
CA VAL A 86 -16.98 24.80 4.62
C VAL A 86 -17.34 24.50 6.06
N LEU A 87 -16.54 23.68 6.73
CA LEU A 87 -16.74 23.29 8.12
C LEU A 87 -15.89 24.19 9.03
N ASP A 88 -16.47 24.68 10.11
CA ASP A 88 -15.77 25.31 11.24
C ASP A 88 -16.32 24.69 12.53
N GLY A 89 -15.75 23.55 12.93
CA GLY A 89 -16.15 22.81 14.12
C GLY A 89 -16.15 21.30 13.92
N ARG A 90 -17.09 20.61 14.58
CA ARG A 90 -17.17 19.14 14.55
C ARG A 90 -18.47 18.69 13.91
N ALA A 91 -18.36 17.91 12.83
CA ALA A 91 -19.52 17.40 12.10
C ALA A 91 -19.37 15.93 11.70
N ARG A 92 -20.51 15.23 11.62
CA ARG A 92 -20.62 13.92 10.98
C ARG A 92 -21.23 14.10 9.60
N ILE A 93 -20.52 13.61 8.59
CA ILE A 93 -20.96 13.60 7.20
C ILE A 93 -21.18 12.15 6.80
N ALA A 94 -22.39 11.83 6.34
CA ALA A 94 -22.74 10.51 5.82
C ALA A 94 -23.12 10.65 4.34
N VAL A 95 -22.43 9.92 3.48
CA VAL A 95 -22.64 9.86 2.04
C VAL A 95 -23.19 8.48 1.71
N GLU A 96 -24.49 8.42 1.41
CA GLU A 96 -25.15 7.16 1.06
C GLU A 96 -25.08 6.94 -0.46
N PRO A 97 -24.49 5.83 -0.94
CA PRO A 97 -24.56 5.49 -2.36
C PRO A 97 -26.01 5.21 -2.75
N GLU A 98 -26.37 5.42 -4.03
CA GLU A 98 -27.66 4.96 -4.54
C GLU A 98 -27.84 3.48 -4.21
N ARG A 99 -28.88 3.15 -3.45
CA ARG A 99 -29.26 1.75 -3.20
C ARG A 99 -29.88 1.19 -4.47
N GLY A 100 -29.02 0.86 -5.43
CA GLY A 100 -29.32 0.08 -6.61
C GLY A 100 -28.14 -0.84 -6.86
N VAL A 101 -28.35 -2.15 -6.75
CA VAL A 101 -27.39 -3.14 -7.23
C VAL A 101 -27.26 -2.93 -8.74
N VAL A 102 -26.25 -2.17 -9.18
CA VAL A 102 -25.85 -2.19 -10.60
C VAL A 102 -25.07 -3.49 -10.80
N ARG A 103 -25.80 -4.51 -11.25
CA ARG A 103 -25.19 -5.72 -11.78
C ARG A 103 -24.53 -5.37 -13.12
N GLY A 104 -23.20 -5.28 -13.09
CA GLY A 104 -22.33 -5.48 -14.26
C GLY A 104 -22.03 -4.26 -15.11
N VAL A 105 -20.87 -3.66 -14.87
CA VAL A 105 -19.85 -3.33 -15.90
C VAL A 105 -18.49 -3.40 -15.19
N PRO A 106 -17.44 -4.03 -15.74
CA PRO A 106 -16.11 -3.96 -15.16
C PRO A 106 -15.60 -2.53 -15.32
N VAL A 107 -15.30 -1.87 -14.20
CA VAL A 107 -14.60 -0.58 -14.21
C VAL A 107 -13.13 -0.90 -14.45
N GLU A 108 -12.69 -0.70 -15.70
CA GLU A 108 -11.27 -0.58 -16.02
C GLU A 108 -10.67 0.55 -15.17
N THR A 109 -9.55 0.22 -14.55
CA THR A 109 -8.67 1.09 -13.78
C THR A 109 -8.32 2.36 -14.55
N LEU A 110 -8.94 3.49 -14.17
CA LEU A 110 -8.48 4.83 -14.56
C LEU A 110 -7.43 5.29 -13.55
N GLU A 111 -6.17 5.08 -13.92
CA GLU A 111 -5.02 5.78 -13.35
C GLU A 111 -4.88 7.14 -14.04
N ASP A 112 -5.55 8.16 -13.52
CA ASP A 112 -5.23 9.56 -13.78
C ASP A 112 -5.57 10.38 -12.52
N PRO A 113 -4.82 11.44 -12.16
CA PRO A 113 -5.15 12.28 -11.02
C PRO A 113 -6.47 13.01 -11.30
N MET A 114 -7.57 12.50 -10.72
CA MET A 114 -8.91 13.06 -10.87
C MET A 114 -8.91 14.57 -10.63
N LEU A 115 -9.25 15.33 -11.68
CA LEU A 115 -9.45 16.76 -11.59
C LEU A 115 -10.63 17.03 -10.65
N THR A 116 -10.49 17.97 -9.70
CA THR A 116 -11.52 18.35 -8.71
C THR A 116 -12.88 18.71 -9.35
N ARG A 117 -12.90 19.07 -10.64
CA ARG A 117 -14.11 19.33 -11.42
C ARG A 117 -14.89 18.06 -11.81
N GLU A 118 -14.25 16.90 -11.90
CA GLU A 118 -14.89 15.65 -12.32
C GLU A 118 -15.64 14.96 -11.17
N ILE A 119 -15.14 15.07 -9.93
CA ILE A 119 -15.83 14.59 -8.71
C ILE A 119 -17.18 15.30 -8.53
N LEU A 120 -17.29 16.57 -8.92
CA LEU A 120 -18.52 17.36 -8.80
C LEU A 120 -19.53 17.09 -9.93
N ALA A 121 -19.11 16.48 -11.04
CA ALA A 121 -19.96 16.28 -12.22
C ALA A 121 -20.53 14.86 -12.36
N GLY A 122 -19.95 13.86 -11.67
CA GLY A 122 -20.20 12.44 -11.97
C GLY A 122 -21.31 11.73 -11.22
N ILE A 123 -21.95 12.32 -10.20
CA ILE A 123 -22.81 11.55 -9.28
C ILE A 123 -24.14 12.26 -9.06
N ALA A 124 -25.08 12.05 -9.98
CA ALA A 124 -26.49 12.32 -9.73
C ALA A 124 -27.06 11.19 -8.85
N GLY A 125 -27.74 11.51 -7.75
CA GLY A 125 -28.50 10.52 -6.95
C GLY A 125 -27.96 10.18 -5.56
N VAL A 126 -26.80 10.71 -5.14
CA VAL A 126 -26.27 10.47 -3.78
C VAL A 126 -26.92 11.39 -2.75
N ALA A 127 -27.33 10.81 -1.61
CA ALA A 127 -27.84 11.55 -0.47
C ALA A 127 -26.69 11.83 0.51
N VAL A 128 -26.43 13.13 0.76
CA VAL A 128 -25.43 13.58 1.73
C VAL A 128 -26.15 14.10 2.97
N THR A 129 -25.98 13.42 4.10
CA THR A 129 -26.48 13.88 5.39
C THR A 129 -25.35 14.51 6.20
N ILE A 130 -25.58 15.74 6.66
CA ILE A 130 -24.64 16.50 7.49
C ILE A 130 -25.28 16.73 8.85
N ALA A 131 -24.59 16.36 9.92
CA ALA A 131 -24.99 16.64 11.30
C ALA A 131 -23.85 17.40 12.01
N VAL A 132 -24.11 18.64 12.43
CA VAL A 132 -23.12 19.49 13.10
C VAL A 132 -23.27 19.32 14.61
N TYR A 133 -22.21 18.85 15.27
CA TYR A 133 -22.18 18.69 16.72
C TYR A 133 -21.71 19.96 17.42
N GLU A 134 -20.67 20.59 16.88
CA GLU A 134 -20.05 21.80 17.42
C GLU A 134 -19.71 22.74 16.25
N GLY A 135 -19.87 24.05 16.44
CA GLY A 135 -19.57 25.06 15.41
C GLY A 135 -20.64 25.19 14.32
N SER A 136 -20.20 25.40 13.08
CA SER A 136 -21.07 25.58 11.91
C SER A 136 -20.53 24.89 10.65
N ALA A 137 -21.43 24.63 9.69
CA ALA A 137 -21.09 24.13 8.37
C ALA A 137 -21.86 24.92 7.31
N LEU A 138 -21.17 25.48 6.32
CA LEU A 138 -21.77 26.17 5.18
C LEU A 138 -21.76 25.25 3.96
N VAL A 139 -22.95 24.88 3.49
CA VAL A 139 -23.13 23.88 2.43
C VAL A 139 -23.47 24.57 1.11
N HIS A 140 -22.60 24.41 0.13
CA HIS A 140 -22.80 24.87 -1.26
C HIS A 140 -23.31 23.70 -2.10
N ALA A 141 -24.62 23.65 -2.33
CA ALA A 141 -25.26 22.58 -3.09
C ALA A 141 -25.13 22.79 -4.61
N GLY A 142 -24.22 22.04 -5.24
CA GLY A 142 -24.09 21.88 -6.69
C GLY A 142 -23.76 23.14 -7.51
N PRO A 143 -23.45 22.96 -8.81
CA PRO A 143 -23.15 24.08 -9.73
C PRO A 143 -24.37 24.95 -10.10
N GLY A 144 -25.54 24.69 -9.52
CA GLY A 144 -26.80 25.36 -9.82
C GLY A 144 -27.06 26.69 -9.10
N GLY A 145 -26.12 27.19 -8.29
CA GLY A 145 -26.21 28.52 -7.68
C GLY A 145 -27.29 28.67 -6.60
N ALA A 146 -27.70 27.59 -5.95
CA ALA A 146 -28.53 27.69 -4.75
C ALA A 146 -27.78 28.47 -3.65
N GLU A 147 -28.50 29.27 -2.87
CA GLU A 147 -27.88 29.99 -1.75
C GLU A 147 -27.25 28.98 -0.77
N PRO A 148 -26.04 29.28 -0.24
CA PRO A 148 -25.38 28.41 0.72
C PRO A 148 -26.26 28.19 1.95
N VAL A 149 -26.37 26.95 2.39
CA VAL A 149 -27.16 26.59 3.58
C VAL A 149 -26.23 26.52 4.78
N GLU A 150 -26.44 27.41 5.76
CA GLU A 150 -25.72 27.38 7.03
C GLU A 150 -26.39 26.40 8.00
N LEU A 151 -25.63 25.40 8.44
CA LEU A 151 -25.99 24.49 9.53
C LEU A 151 -25.22 24.87 10.79
N ARG A 152 -25.90 24.94 11.93
CA ARG A 152 -25.31 25.21 13.25
C ARG A 152 -25.30 23.97 14.12
N ALA A 153 -24.50 24.00 15.18
CA ALA A 153 -24.48 22.98 16.22
C ALA A 153 -25.90 22.53 16.63
N GLY A 154 -26.12 21.21 16.61
CA GLY A 154 -27.41 20.57 16.88
C GLY A 154 -28.32 20.41 15.65
N GLN A 155 -27.98 20.99 14.50
CA GLN A 155 -28.75 20.85 13.27
C GLN A 155 -28.25 19.67 12.41
N ARG A 156 -29.21 19.07 11.69
CA ARG A 156 -28.97 18.01 10.72
C ARG A 156 -29.79 18.30 9.47
N GLN A 157 -29.16 18.18 8.30
CA GLN A 157 -29.84 18.28 7.02
C GLN A 157 -29.29 17.28 6.01
N THR A 158 -30.15 16.80 5.14
CA THR A 158 -29.80 15.89 4.04
C THR A 158 -29.98 16.62 2.71
N PHE A 159 -28.97 16.51 1.84
CA PHE A 159 -28.91 17.11 0.51
C PHE A 159 -28.87 15.99 -0.54
N GLY A 160 -29.37 16.27 -1.75
CA GLY A 160 -29.53 15.27 -2.83
C GLY A 160 -30.97 14.79 -2.97
N THR A 161 -31.24 13.93 -3.97
CA THR A 161 -32.59 13.44 -4.28
C THR A 161 -32.99 12.35 -3.27
N PRO A 162 -33.95 12.58 -2.37
CA PRO A 162 -34.46 11.50 -1.52
C PRO A 162 -35.27 10.53 -2.40
N SER A 163 -34.88 9.26 -2.42
CA SER A 163 -35.82 8.20 -2.83
C SER A 163 -36.99 8.22 -1.85
N ALA A 164 -38.19 8.39 -2.39
CA ALA A 164 -39.40 8.75 -1.66
C ALA A 164 -39.70 7.87 -0.44
N ALA A 165 -39.64 8.47 0.75
CA ALA A 165 -40.49 8.17 1.88
C ALA A 165 -40.74 9.47 2.67
N PRO A 166 -41.99 9.79 3.06
CA PRO A 166 -42.28 11.05 3.74
C PRO A 166 -41.67 11.07 5.15
N ILE A 167 -40.90 12.11 5.46
CA ILE A 167 -40.45 12.43 6.81
C ILE A 167 -41.66 13.04 7.54
N LEU A 168 -42.17 12.35 8.56
CA LEU A 168 -43.11 12.93 9.52
C LEU A 168 -42.38 14.02 10.32
N GLU A 169 -42.88 15.25 10.29
CA GLU A 169 -42.54 16.30 11.26
C GLU A 169 -42.95 15.85 12.67
N GLY A 170 -42.04 15.17 13.36
CA GLY A 170 -42.15 14.84 14.77
C GLY A 170 -41.38 15.86 15.59
N GLY A 171 -42.10 16.71 16.32
CA GLY A 171 -41.51 17.61 17.32
C GLY A 171 -40.63 16.85 18.31
N VAL A 172 -39.53 17.48 18.70
CA VAL A 172 -38.58 16.95 19.70
C VAL A 172 -39.33 16.77 21.03
N ALA A 173 -39.74 15.54 21.32
CA ALA A 173 -40.20 15.15 22.63
C ALA A 173 -38.99 15.11 23.59
N PRO A 174 -39.13 15.59 24.84
CA PRO A 174 -38.03 15.58 25.80
C PRO A 174 -37.64 14.13 26.12
N MET A 175 -36.32 13.86 26.12
CA MET A 175 -35.72 12.59 26.54
C MET A 175 -36.17 12.24 27.97
N GLY A 176 -37.20 11.39 28.07
CA GLY A 176 -37.68 10.80 29.31
C GLY A 176 -38.07 9.36 29.03
N ALA A 177 -37.42 8.44 29.76
CA ALA A 177 -37.44 6.98 29.60
C ALA A 177 -36.58 6.44 28.43
N ALA A 178 -35.53 5.69 28.79
CA ALA A 178 -34.72 4.93 27.85
C ALA A 178 -35.63 3.92 27.13
N ASP A 179 -35.84 4.14 25.84
CA ASP A 179 -36.51 3.17 24.96
C ASP A 179 -35.72 1.84 25.05
N PRO A 180 -36.35 0.72 25.45
CA PRO A 180 -35.69 -0.58 25.55
C PRO A 180 -35.01 -1.00 24.23
N GLU A 181 -35.51 -0.51 23.10
CA GLU A 181 -34.90 -0.74 21.79
C GLU A 181 -33.57 0.01 21.65
N VAL A 182 -33.47 1.23 22.17
CA VAL A 182 -32.20 1.99 22.18
C VAL A 182 -31.17 1.33 23.10
N ALA A 183 -31.60 0.75 24.22
CA ALA A 183 -30.71 -0.02 25.08
C ALA A 183 -30.18 -1.29 24.37
N ARG A 184 -31.07 -2.06 23.73
CA ARG A 184 -30.71 -3.24 22.93
C ARG A 184 -29.74 -2.91 21.80
N LEU A 185 -30.02 -1.87 21.03
CA LEU A 185 -29.15 -1.44 19.92
C LEU A 185 -27.77 -0.97 20.41
N ARG A 186 -27.68 -0.36 21.61
CA ARG A 186 -26.39 0.01 22.20
C ARG A 186 -25.58 -1.21 22.61
N GLU A 187 -26.22 -2.23 23.16
CA GLU A 187 -25.57 -3.51 23.50
C GLU A 187 -25.10 -4.25 22.24
N GLU A 188 -25.93 -4.33 21.21
CA GLU A 188 -25.56 -4.94 19.92
C GLU A 188 -24.41 -4.20 19.25
N LEU A 189 -24.41 -2.86 19.31
CA LEU A 189 -23.32 -2.04 18.77
C LEU A 189 -22.03 -2.22 19.57
N ALA A 190 -22.09 -2.35 20.90
CA ALA A 190 -20.93 -2.65 21.73
C ALA A 190 -20.37 -4.05 21.42
N ALA A 191 -21.24 -5.06 21.28
CA ALA A 191 -20.86 -6.42 20.91
C ALA A 191 -20.22 -6.48 19.51
N THR A 192 -20.82 -5.80 18.54
CA THR A 192 -20.31 -5.75 17.16
C THR A 192 -18.97 -5.04 17.08
N LYS A 193 -18.79 -3.92 17.81
CA LYS A 193 -17.49 -3.24 17.90
C LYS A 193 -16.43 -4.13 18.50
N LYS A 194 -16.76 -4.84 19.59
CA LYS A 194 -15.85 -5.78 20.23
C LYS A 194 -15.41 -6.89 19.26
N ALA A 195 -16.35 -7.50 18.53
CA ALA A 195 -16.03 -8.52 17.53
C ALA A 195 -15.15 -7.95 16.40
N LEU A 196 -15.43 -6.74 15.92
CA LEU A 196 -14.60 -6.07 14.92
C LEU A 196 -13.18 -5.79 15.42
N ASP A 197 -13.04 -5.39 16.68
CA ASP A 197 -11.73 -5.11 17.28
C ASP A 197 -10.94 -6.42 17.51
N GLU A 198 -11.61 -7.51 17.88
CA GLU A 198 -11.00 -8.86 17.98
C GLU A 198 -10.49 -9.35 16.62
N GLU A 199 -11.31 -9.23 15.56
CA GLU A 199 -10.91 -9.59 14.19
C GLU A 199 -9.77 -8.72 13.67
N ARG A 200 -9.80 -7.41 13.94
CA ARG A 200 -8.69 -6.50 13.59
C ARG A 200 -7.41 -6.87 14.29
N PHE A 201 -7.48 -7.25 15.56
CA PHE A 201 -6.32 -7.71 16.32
C PHE A 201 -5.76 -9.02 15.74
N ALA A 202 -6.63 -10.00 15.46
CA ALA A 202 -6.22 -11.25 14.83
C ALA A 202 -5.56 -11.02 13.45
N ALA A 203 -6.16 -10.16 12.62
CA ALA A 203 -5.60 -9.78 11.33
C ALA A 203 -4.26 -9.06 11.46
N ALA A 204 -4.10 -8.17 12.44
CA ALA A 204 -2.85 -7.48 12.72
C ALA A 204 -1.75 -8.45 13.19
N LEU A 205 -2.11 -9.43 14.03
CA LEU A 205 -1.18 -10.47 14.48
C LEU A 205 -0.70 -11.34 13.32
N VAL A 206 -1.62 -11.84 12.49
CA VAL A 206 -1.28 -12.64 11.30
C VAL A 206 -0.42 -11.83 10.34
N ARG A 207 -0.77 -10.56 10.10
CA ARG A 207 0.05 -9.68 9.26
C ARG A 207 1.45 -9.49 9.84
N GLY A 208 1.57 -9.27 11.15
CA GLY A 208 2.86 -9.16 11.83
C GLY A 208 3.72 -10.41 11.67
N GLN A 209 3.12 -11.61 11.79
CA GLN A 209 3.82 -12.89 11.58
C GLN A 209 4.26 -13.07 10.13
N LEU A 210 3.38 -12.73 9.17
CA LEU A 210 3.71 -12.78 7.73
C LEU A 210 4.83 -11.78 7.41
N THR A 211 4.73 -10.53 7.85
CA THR A 211 5.79 -9.53 7.64
C THR A 211 7.12 -9.98 8.24
N ALA A 212 7.12 -10.54 9.45
CA ALA A 212 8.35 -11.03 10.08
C ALA A 212 9.02 -12.17 9.31
N GLY A 213 8.23 -13.09 8.73
CA GLY A 213 8.74 -14.22 7.96
C GLY A 213 9.04 -13.92 6.49
N GLN A 214 8.26 -13.03 5.87
CA GLN A 214 8.20 -12.85 4.41
C GLN A 214 8.71 -11.48 3.94
N GLY A 215 8.98 -10.56 4.86
CA GLY A 215 9.15 -9.14 4.56
C GLY A 215 7.83 -8.47 4.15
N GLU A 216 7.83 -7.14 4.12
CA GLU A 216 6.70 -6.39 3.54
C GLU A 216 6.77 -6.40 2.01
N PRO A 217 5.64 -6.57 1.29
CA PRO A 217 5.61 -6.36 -0.14
C PRO A 217 6.12 -4.96 -0.50
N VAL A 218 7.06 -4.90 -1.43
CA VAL A 218 7.67 -3.62 -1.84
C VAL A 218 6.93 -3.09 -3.06
N PRO A 219 6.21 -1.96 -2.95
CA PRO A 219 5.54 -1.37 -4.09
C PRO A 219 6.58 -0.90 -5.12
N TRP A 220 6.18 -0.91 -6.39
CA TRP A 220 7.03 -0.43 -7.47
C TRP A 220 7.40 1.05 -7.26
N PRO A 221 8.70 1.40 -7.26
CA PRO A 221 9.10 2.79 -7.13
C PRO A 221 8.67 3.58 -8.37
N THR A 222 8.14 4.78 -8.17
CA THR A 222 7.76 5.68 -9.28
C THR A 222 8.95 6.38 -9.93
N SER A 223 10.13 6.34 -9.30
CA SER A 223 11.36 6.93 -9.81
C SER A 223 12.59 6.21 -9.25
N GLY A 224 13.75 6.41 -9.86
CA GLY A 224 15.03 5.88 -9.37
C GLY A 224 15.34 4.43 -9.81
N VAL A 225 14.41 3.75 -10.47
CA VAL A 225 14.66 2.44 -11.11
C VAL A 225 15.32 2.67 -12.48
N PRO A 226 16.52 2.12 -12.74
CA PRO A 226 17.14 2.19 -14.06
C PRO A 226 16.24 1.59 -15.13
N ALA A 227 16.28 2.13 -16.35
CA ALA A 227 15.40 1.70 -17.44
C ALA A 227 15.50 0.20 -17.72
N ALA A 228 16.68 -0.41 -17.58
CA ALA A 228 16.89 -1.84 -17.78
C ALA A 228 16.23 -2.73 -16.71
N PHE A 229 15.82 -2.14 -15.58
CA PHE A 229 15.17 -2.81 -14.44
C PHE A 229 13.72 -2.36 -14.24
N ALA A 230 13.20 -1.52 -15.14
CA ALA A 230 11.78 -1.20 -15.16
C ALA A 230 10.96 -2.45 -15.50
N ARG A 231 9.78 -2.57 -14.91
CA ARG A 231 8.86 -3.71 -15.04
C ARG A 231 8.73 -4.24 -16.47
N ASP A 232 8.49 -3.36 -17.44
CA ASP A 232 8.21 -3.75 -18.82
C ASP A 232 9.47 -3.98 -19.68
N ALA A 233 10.64 -3.55 -19.20
CA ALA A 233 11.90 -3.60 -19.94
C ALA A 233 12.87 -4.68 -19.40
N PHE A 234 12.62 -5.20 -18.20
CA PHE A 234 13.54 -6.08 -17.50
C PHE A 234 13.78 -7.38 -18.26
N GLU A 235 12.74 -8.07 -18.72
CA GLU A 235 12.89 -9.32 -19.47
C GLU A 235 13.73 -9.16 -20.74
N ALA A 236 13.43 -8.14 -21.55
CA ALA A 236 14.18 -7.84 -22.76
C ALA A 236 15.65 -7.53 -22.44
N SER A 237 15.90 -6.83 -21.33
CA SER A 237 17.25 -6.50 -20.89
C SER A 237 18.04 -7.74 -20.44
N VAL A 238 17.43 -8.64 -19.67
CA VAL A 238 18.03 -9.91 -19.28
C VAL A 238 18.33 -10.77 -20.51
N LYS A 239 17.36 -10.93 -21.43
CA LYS A 239 17.54 -11.67 -22.67
C LYS A 239 18.71 -11.13 -23.49
N ALA A 240 18.85 -9.80 -23.59
CA ALA A 240 19.98 -9.18 -24.29
C ALA A 240 21.34 -9.50 -23.64
N GLN A 241 21.42 -9.59 -22.31
CA GLN A 241 22.68 -9.91 -21.63
C GLN A 241 23.12 -11.38 -21.77
N ILE A 242 22.17 -12.29 -21.91
CA ILE A 242 22.47 -13.74 -21.99
C ILE A 242 22.46 -14.30 -23.42
N ALA A 243 22.13 -13.49 -24.43
CA ALA A 243 21.94 -13.93 -25.82
C ALA A 243 23.17 -14.65 -26.43
N GLU A 244 24.38 -14.35 -25.95
CA GLU A 244 25.63 -14.97 -26.44
C GLU A 244 26.05 -16.21 -25.66
N LEU A 245 25.36 -16.52 -24.56
CA LEU A 245 25.69 -17.66 -23.72
C LEU A 245 24.99 -18.91 -24.27
N PRO A 246 25.74 -19.97 -24.60
CA PRO A 246 25.13 -21.22 -25.02
C PRO A 246 24.39 -21.85 -23.85
N ASP A 247 23.36 -22.62 -24.18
CA ASP A 247 22.64 -23.48 -23.25
C ASP A 247 21.98 -22.75 -22.06
N VAL A 248 21.70 -21.45 -22.18
CA VAL A 248 20.90 -20.69 -21.20
C VAL A 248 19.74 -19.98 -21.88
N GLU A 249 18.60 -19.97 -21.23
CA GLU A 249 17.38 -19.30 -21.70
C GLU A 249 16.64 -18.64 -20.53
N VAL A 250 15.96 -17.52 -20.80
CA VAL A 250 15.06 -16.93 -19.80
C VAL A 250 13.79 -17.76 -19.77
N SER A 251 13.57 -18.46 -18.66
CA SER A 251 12.39 -19.29 -18.45
C SER A 251 11.19 -18.50 -17.94
N GLY A 252 11.42 -17.36 -17.29
CA GLY A 252 10.35 -16.54 -16.76
C GLY A 252 10.86 -15.30 -16.05
N VAL A 253 9.99 -14.30 -15.95
CA VAL A 253 10.23 -13.07 -15.20
C VAL A 253 9.01 -12.80 -14.32
N ASP A 254 9.25 -12.59 -13.04
CA ASP A 254 8.23 -12.17 -12.08
C ASP A 254 8.48 -10.72 -11.66
N CYS A 255 7.64 -9.82 -12.15
CA CYS A 255 7.64 -8.41 -11.78
C CYS A 255 6.37 -8.01 -11.01
N SER A 256 5.71 -8.95 -10.31
CA SER A 256 4.54 -8.63 -9.50
C SER A 256 4.86 -7.64 -8.38
N GLU A 257 6.12 -7.61 -7.94
CA GLU A 257 6.66 -6.76 -6.88
C GLU A 257 8.06 -6.26 -7.27
N TYR A 258 8.58 -5.24 -6.58
CA TYR A 258 9.96 -4.76 -6.79
C TYR A 258 10.95 -5.49 -5.86
N PRO A 259 12.16 -5.85 -6.34
CA PRO A 259 12.58 -5.86 -7.73
C PRO A 259 11.93 -6.99 -8.54
N CYS A 260 12.01 -6.90 -9.88
CA CYS A 260 11.73 -8.07 -10.71
C CYS A 260 12.70 -9.22 -10.39
N LEU A 261 12.20 -10.44 -10.48
CA LEU A 261 12.98 -11.67 -10.45
C LEU A 261 13.05 -12.26 -11.87
N ALA A 262 14.23 -12.68 -12.29
CA ALA A 262 14.42 -13.45 -13.51
C ALA A 262 14.79 -14.89 -13.16
N THR A 263 14.17 -15.84 -13.86
CA THR A 263 14.50 -17.26 -13.79
C THR A 263 15.16 -17.67 -15.09
N ILE A 264 16.43 -18.07 -15.02
CA ILE A 264 17.21 -18.56 -16.15
C ILE A 264 17.29 -20.08 -16.07
N ARG A 265 16.95 -20.77 -17.15
CA ARG A 265 17.11 -22.22 -17.29
C ARG A 265 18.43 -22.53 -17.98
N TYR A 266 19.09 -23.60 -17.54
CA TYR A 266 20.27 -24.15 -18.19
C TYR A 266 19.92 -25.48 -18.87
N THR A 267 20.21 -25.58 -20.17
CA THR A 267 19.88 -26.72 -21.03
C THR A 267 21.11 -27.56 -21.40
N GLY A 268 22.28 -27.22 -20.87
CA GLY A 268 23.54 -27.87 -21.21
C GLY A 268 23.76 -29.19 -20.47
N ALA A 269 24.78 -29.93 -20.91
CA ALA A 269 25.02 -31.31 -20.46
C ALA A 269 25.69 -31.45 -19.08
N SER A 270 26.12 -30.35 -18.45
CA SER A 270 26.71 -30.42 -17.10
C SER A 270 25.69 -31.01 -16.11
N ASP A 271 26.14 -31.74 -15.09
CA ASP A 271 25.35 -32.23 -13.95
C ASP A 271 25.52 -31.35 -12.69
N THR A 272 26.45 -30.38 -12.71
CA THR A 272 26.70 -29.45 -11.59
C THR A 272 25.96 -28.11 -11.75
N MET A 273 25.98 -27.29 -10.69
CA MET A 273 25.49 -25.90 -10.69
C MET A 273 26.61 -24.88 -10.95
N GLU A 274 27.82 -25.30 -11.32
CA GLU A 274 28.97 -24.39 -11.52
C GLU A 274 28.74 -23.36 -12.64
N TRP A 275 27.84 -23.65 -13.58
CA TRP A 275 27.44 -22.72 -14.64
C TRP A 275 26.85 -21.41 -14.08
N THR A 276 26.26 -21.42 -12.89
CA THR A 276 25.68 -20.21 -12.28
C THR A 276 26.75 -19.18 -11.93
N GLU A 277 27.94 -19.60 -11.49
CA GLU A 277 29.04 -18.67 -11.19
C GLU A 277 29.50 -17.94 -12.45
N GLY A 278 29.69 -18.68 -13.55
CA GLY A 278 30.06 -18.10 -14.85
C GLY A 278 29.01 -17.12 -15.38
N LEU A 279 27.73 -17.46 -15.23
CA LEU A 279 26.62 -16.60 -15.60
C LEU A 279 26.57 -15.32 -14.75
N MET A 280 26.67 -15.43 -13.41
CA MET A 280 26.66 -14.27 -12.53
C MET A 280 27.83 -13.33 -12.81
N LYS A 281 29.03 -13.88 -13.04
CA LYS A 281 30.21 -13.08 -13.43
C LYS A 281 30.04 -12.36 -14.77
N ARG A 282 29.25 -12.92 -15.69
CA ARG A 282 28.93 -12.27 -16.97
C ARG A 282 27.93 -11.13 -16.80
N LEU A 283 26.99 -11.28 -15.86
CA LEU A 283 25.94 -10.29 -15.57
C LEU A 283 26.41 -9.16 -14.63
N GLU A 284 27.41 -9.41 -13.78
CA GLU A 284 27.95 -8.45 -12.82
C GLU A 284 28.30 -7.07 -13.44
N PRO A 285 29.04 -6.98 -14.57
CA PRO A 285 29.30 -5.68 -15.20
C PRO A 285 28.05 -4.94 -15.68
N TRP A 286 26.98 -5.68 -16.02
CA TRP A 286 25.70 -5.06 -16.37
C TRP A 286 25.02 -4.49 -15.13
N PHE A 287 25.01 -5.21 -14.02
CA PHE A 287 24.44 -4.73 -12.75
C PHE A 287 25.17 -3.47 -12.25
N ASP A 288 26.50 -3.51 -12.20
CA ASP A 288 27.37 -2.38 -11.79
C ASP A 288 27.23 -1.17 -12.73
N GLY A 289 26.88 -1.42 -13.99
CA GLY A 289 26.62 -0.36 -14.97
C GLY A 289 25.26 0.32 -14.79
N GLN A 290 24.33 -0.28 -14.05
CA GLN A 290 22.97 0.25 -13.84
C GLN A 290 22.75 0.82 -12.43
N PHE A 291 23.46 0.31 -11.42
CA PHE A 291 23.37 0.77 -10.04
C PHE A 291 24.76 1.10 -9.49
N THR A 292 24.87 2.18 -8.71
CA THR A 292 26.13 2.55 -8.04
C THR A 292 26.57 1.52 -7.00
N ASP A 293 25.60 0.89 -6.33
CA ASP A 293 25.81 -0.10 -5.28
C ASP A 293 24.83 -1.27 -5.50
N ALA A 294 25.02 -2.06 -6.56
CA ALA A 294 24.12 -3.17 -6.87
C ALA A 294 24.18 -4.24 -5.77
N ALA A 295 23.03 -4.58 -5.18
CA ALA A 295 22.86 -5.76 -4.35
C ALA A 295 22.12 -6.82 -5.16
N VAL A 296 22.74 -7.99 -5.28
CA VAL A 296 22.24 -9.10 -6.09
C VAL A 296 21.97 -10.29 -5.20
N SER A 297 20.77 -10.85 -5.30
CA SER A 297 20.43 -12.12 -4.67
C SER A 297 20.15 -13.15 -5.75
N ALA A 298 20.75 -14.33 -5.61
CA ALA A 298 20.64 -15.39 -6.58
C ALA A 298 20.48 -16.74 -5.87
N SER A 299 19.62 -17.60 -6.40
CA SER A 299 19.35 -18.94 -5.90
C SER A 299 19.35 -19.94 -7.05
N GLY A 300 20.25 -20.91 -6.97
CA GLY A 300 20.31 -22.03 -7.92
C GLY A 300 19.40 -23.17 -7.46
N SER A 301 18.62 -23.73 -8.38
CA SER A 301 17.75 -24.87 -8.13
C SER A 301 17.88 -25.94 -9.21
N GLY A 302 17.63 -27.18 -8.83
CA GLY A 302 17.64 -28.34 -9.73
C GLY A 302 16.46 -29.25 -9.42
N PHE A 303 15.73 -29.65 -10.46
CA PHE A 303 14.55 -30.49 -10.37
C PHE A 303 14.71 -31.73 -11.24
N LYS A 304 14.29 -32.88 -10.73
CA LYS A 304 14.25 -34.13 -11.50
C LYS A 304 12.86 -34.35 -12.05
N ASN A 305 12.75 -34.51 -13.37
CA ASN A 305 11.48 -34.78 -14.05
C ASN A 305 11.65 -35.84 -15.13
N ASP A 306 11.05 -37.02 -14.94
CA ASP A 306 11.09 -38.13 -15.91
C ASP A 306 12.50 -38.48 -16.44
N GLY A 307 13.49 -38.46 -15.54
CA GLY A 307 14.88 -38.75 -15.88
C GLY A 307 15.65 -37.60 -16.55
N ARG A 308 15.03 -36.42 -16.69
CA ARG A 308 15.71 -35.16 -17.03
C ARG A 308 16.02 -34.38 -15.77
N ASP A 309 17.22 -33.82 -15.71
CA ASP A 309 17.63 -32.87 -14.67
C ASP A 309 17.45 -31.47 -15.23
N GLU A 310 16.45 -30.75 -14.72
CA GLU A 310 16.13 -29.37 -15.09
C GLU A 310 16.79 -28.42 -14.10
N LYS A 311 17.53 -27.42 -14.58
CA LYS A 311 18.33 -26.53 -13.71
C LYS A 311 18.02 -25.08 -13.97
N PHE A 312 17.92 -24.34 -12.87
CA PHE A 312 17.51 -22.95 -12.91
C PHE A 312 18.36 -22.08 -11.99
N LEU A 313 18.48 -20.82 -12.37
CA LEU A 313 19.01 -19.74 -11.55
C LEU A 313 17.93 -18.66 -11.47
N THR A 314 17.39 -18.44 -10.29
CA THR A 314 16.51 -17.31 -10.01
C THR A 314 17.36 -16.20 -9.42
N PHE A 315 17.25 -14.98 -9.92
CA PHE A 315 17.95 -13.83 -9.35
C PHE A 315 17.13 -12.55 -9.41
N GLY A 316 17.44 -11.63 -8.50
CA GLY A 316 16.94 -10.26 -8.47
C GLY A 316 18.07 -9.28 -8.14
N VAL A 317 17.88 -8.02 -8.55
CA VAL A 317 18.90 -6.96 -8.37
C VAL A 317 18.22 -5.69 -7.87
N VAL A 318 18.83 -5.05 -6.88
CA VAL A 318 18.39 -3.77 -6.34
C VAL A 318 19.57 -2.81 -6.21
N GLY A 319 19.29 -1.51 -6.26
CA GLY A 319 20.26 -0.48 -5.94
C GLY A 319 20.29 -0.22 -4.42
N GLY A 320 21.49 -0.26 -3.84
CA GLY A 320 21.73 -0.06 -2.42
C GLY A 320 21.54 -1.33 -1.58
N GLN A 321 21.93 -1.24 -0.31
CA GLN A 321 21.69 -2.29 0.68
C GLN A 321 20.48 -1.93 1.53
N ASP A 322 19.31 -2.41 1.12
CA ASP A 322 18.08 -2.34 1.92
C ASP A 322 17.72 -3.76 2.39
N GLU A 323 17.89 -4.01 3.68
CA GLU A 323 17.65 -5.32 4.30
C GLU A 323 16.20 -5.79 4.14
N ALA A 324 15.22 -4.88 4.14
CA ALA A 324 13.81 -5.23 4.00
C ALA A 324 13.51 -5.70 2.57
N ILE A 325 14.07 -5.00 1.57
CA ILE A 325 13.94 -5.39 0.17
C ILE A 325 14.67 -6.72 -0.08
N ASP A 326 15.88 -6.91 0.46
CA ASP A 326 16.60 -8.18 0.32
C ASP A 326 15.86 -9.35 0.97
N GLN A 327 15.31 -9.17 2.18
CA GLN A 327 14.48 -10.19 2.84
C GLN A 327 13.27 -10.56 1.97
N ARG A 328 12.54 -9.56 1.46
CA ARG A 328 11.35 -9.77 0.61
C ARG A 328 11.72 -10.47 -0.69
N MET A 329 12.80 -10.03 -1.33
CA MET A 329 13.32 -10.61 -2.57
C MET A 329 13.67 -12.10 -2.38
N ARG A 330 14.40 -12.46 -1.32
CA ARG A 330 14.72 -13.87 -1.01
C ARG A 330 13.47 -14.71 -0.79
N TRP A 331 12.48 -14.17 -0.07
CA TRP A 331 11.21 -14.87 0.13
C TRP A 331 10.47 -15.10 -1.19
N ARG A 332 10.36 -14.08 -2.05
CA ARG A 332 9.74 -14.22 -3.38
C ARG A 332 10.51 -15.20 -4.27
N MET A 333 11.83 -15.20 -4.25
CA MET A 333 12.64 -16.16 -4.99
C MET A 333 12.36 -17.61 -4.56
N ASN A 334 12.16 -17.85 -3.26
CA ASN A 334 11.75 -19.17 -2.77
C ASN A 334 10.37 -19.56 -3.32
N GLN A 335 9.40 -18.65 -3.30
CA GLN A 335 8.07 -18.93 -3.85
C GLN A 335 8.09 -19.24 -5.36
N VAL A 336 8.82 -18.44 -6.14
CA VAL A 336 8.98 -18.67 -7.59
C VAL A 336 9.64 -20.03 -7.83
N THR A 337 10.64 -20.39 -7.02
CA THR A 337 11.34 -21.68 -7.13
C THR A 337 10.45 -22.86 -6.72
N GLU A 338 9.64 -22.72 -5.67
CA GLU A 338 8.67 -23.72 -5.24
C GLU A 338 7.60 -23.96 -6.31
N GLN A 339 7.01 -22.88 -6.84
CA GLN A 339 6.02 -22.94 -7.92
C GLN A 339 6.61 -23.60 -9.16
N LEU A 340 7.81 -23.21 -9.57
CA LEU A 340 8.52 -23.83 -10.69
C LEU A 340 8.71 -25.34 -10.48
N GLY A 341 9.10 -25.75 -9.27
CA GLY A 341 9.24 -27.16 -8.91
C GLY A 341 7.91 -27.92 -8.91
N GLU A 342 6.80 -27.26 -8.58
CA GLU A 342 5.44 -27.82 -8.73
C GLU A 342 5.04 -27.97 -10.19
N ASP A 343 5.25 -26.94 -11.01
CA ASP A 343 4.90 -26.93 -12.44
C ASP A 343 5.68 -27.99 -13.23
N ILE A 344 6.97 -28.17 -12.90
CA ILE A 344 7.81 -29.21 -13.49
C ILE A 344 7.30 -30.59 -13.11
N ARG A 345 7.01 -30.84 -11.82
CA ARG A 345 6.47 -32.13 -11.35
C ARG A 345 5.09 -32.43 -11.92
N ALA A 346 4.30 -31.40 -12.18
CA ALA A 346 2.99 -31.52 -12.81
C ALA A 346 3.07 -31.71 -14.33
N GLY A 347 4.25 -31.54 -14.95
CA GLY A 347 4.43 -31.56 -16.40
C GLY A 347 3.75 -30.38 -17.12
N VAL A 348 3.48 -29.30 -16.39
CA VAL A 348 2.82 -28.08 -16.89
C VAL A 348 3.84 -27.02 -17.30
N PHE A 349 5.09 -27.15 -16.84
CA PHE A 349 6.17 -26.25 -17.23
C PHE A 349 6.42 -26.30 -18.75
N ASP A 350 6.05 -25.23 -19.43
CA ASP A 350 6.28 -25.01 -20.86
C ASP A 350 7.39 -23.96 -21.02
N PRO A 351 8.60 -24.34 -21.46
CA PRO A 351 9.65 -23.40 -21.76
C PRO A 351 9.29 -22.68 -23.07
N GLN A 352 8.62 -21.53 -22.95
CA GLN A 352 8.24 -20.70 -24.10
C GLN A 352 9.39 -19.87 -24.66
#